data_AF-G9KDR2-F1
#
_entry.id   AF-G9KDR2-F1
#
_cell.length_a   1.000
_cell.length_b   1.000
_cell.length_c   1.000
_cell.angle_alpha   90.00
_cell.angle_beta   90.00
_cell.angle_gamma   90.00
#
_symmetry.space_group_name_H-M   'P 1'
#
loop_
_entity.id
_entity.type
_entity.pdbx_description
1 polymer ?
#
loop_
_entity_poly.entity_id
_entity_poly.type
_entity_poly.pdbx_seq_one_letter_code
_entity_poly.pdbx_strand_id
1 'polypeptide(L)'
;ESRRGTMSTEEDTKWLQWVTHQFETIAGEDREIDLQEFKAALNVKESFFAERFFTLFDSDGSGTITLQELLEALTLLIHGNPMDKLKFLFQVYDVD
;
A
#
# COMPACT_ATOMS: atom_id res chain seq x y z
N GLU A 1 26.81 -11.25 3.50
CA GLU A 1 26.68 -10.71 4.87
C GLU A 1 25.37 -9.94 4.99
N SER A 2 24.60 -10.25 6.03
CA SER A 2 23.23 -9.80 6.23
C SER A 2 23.22 -8.46 6.95
N ARG A 3 22.99 -7.35 6.22
CA ARG A 3 22.54 -6.09 6.82
C ARG A 3 21.02 -6.12 6.94
N ARG A 4 20.53 -6.94 7.87
CA ARG A 4 19.12 -6.96 8.27
C ARG A 4 18.94 -5.79 9.25
N GLY A 5 18.58 -4.62 8.73
CA GLY A 5 18.13 -3.51 9.57
C GLY A 5 16.74 -3.83 10.08
N THR A 6 16.63 -4.49 11.24
CA THR A 6 15.41 -4.44 12.02
C THR A 6 15.27 -3.02 12.53
N MET A 7 14.30 -2.28 12.01
CA MET A 7 13.87 -1.01 12.61
C MET A 7 13.50 -1.26 14.08
N SER A 8 13.68 -0.25 14.92
CA SER A 8 13.35 -0.36 16.35
C SER A 8 11.83 -0.49 16.52
N THR A 9 11.37 -1.24 17.53
CA THR A 9 9.93 -1.38 17.85
C THR A 9 9.21 -0.05 18.03
N GLU A 10 9.95 1.00 18.42
CA GLU A 10 9.43 2.36 18.56
C GLU A 10 9.22 3.07 17.21
N GLU A 11 10.05 2.77 16.22
CA GLU A 11 9.93 3.29 14.85
C GLU A 11 8.74 2.62 14.15
N ASP A 12 8.57 1.31 14.33
CA ASP A 12 7.43 0.54 13.80
C ASP A 12 6.11 1.08 14.36
N THR A 13 6.07 1.38 15.67
CA THR A 13 4.86 1.92 16.31
C THR A 13 4.48 3.29 15.74
N LYS A 14 5.47 4.17 15.54
CA LYS A 14 5.23 5.51 14.95
C LYS A 14 4.80 5.41 13.49
N TRP A 15 5.39 4.50 12.73
CA TRP A 15 5.01 4.26 11.34
C TRP A 15 3.57 3.74 11.24
N LEU A 16 3.19 2.74 12.02
CA LEU A 16 1.82 2.22 12.06
C LEU A 16 0.81 3.30 12.41
N GLN A 17 1.07 4.09 13.45
CA GLN A 17 0.20 5.21 13.84
C GLN A 17 0.03 6.23 12.72
N TRP A 18 1.13 6.57 12.04
CA TRP A 18 1.07 7.49 10.91
C TRP A 18 0.24 6.91 9.75
N VAL A 19 0.46 5.65 9.37
CA VAL A 19 -0.30 5.00 8.29
C VAL A 19 -1.78 4.95 8.62
N THR A 20 -2.15 4.51 9.83
CA THR A 20 -3.57 4.45 10.25
C THR A 20 -4.22 5.82 10.20
N HIS A 21 -3.54 6.87 10.68
CA HIS A 21 -4.09 8.22 10.64
C HIS A 21 -4.26 8.75 9.22
N GLN A 22 -3.33 8.46 8.31
CA GLN A 22 -3.47 8.80 6.90
C GLN A 22 -4.63 8.05 6.25
N PHE A 23 -4.78 6.75 6.54
CA PHE A 23 -5.90 5.96 6.05
C PHE A 23 -7.24 6.58 6.44
N GLU A 24 -7.45 6.90 7.71
CA GLU A 24 -8.68 7.53 8.20
C GLU A 24 -8.97 8.88 7.53
N THR A 25 -7.91 9.64 7.20
CA THR A 25 -8.05 10.93 6.51
C THR A 25 -8.51 10.76 5.05
N ILE A 26 -8.10 9.67 4.40
CA ILE A 26 -8.38 9.40 2.98
C ILE A 26 -9.74 8.72 2.82
N ALA A 27 -10.02 7.69 3.61
CA ALA A 27 -11.24 6.88 3.54
C ALA A 27 -12.49 7.61 4.06
N GLY A 28 -12.34 8.61 4.93
CA GLY A 28 -13.52 9.30 5.47
C GLY A 28 -14.43 8.40 6.32
N GLU A 29 -15.74 8.46 6.09
CA GLU A 29 -16.74 7.83 6.98
C GLU A 29 -16.99 6.34 6.72
N ASP A 30 -16.80 5.85 5.50
CA ASP A 30 -17.04 4.44 5.13
C ASP A 30 -15.89 3.52 5.54
N ARG A 31 -14.71 4.11 5.85
CA ARG A 31 -13.49 3.42 6.28
C ARG A 31 -12.94 2.46 5.22
N GLU A 32 -13.20 2.76 3.97
CA GLU A 32 -12.65 2.07 2.82
C GLU A 32 -12.05 3.12 1.87
N ILE A 33 -10.96 2.79 1.17
CA ILE A 33 -10.38 3.72 0.19
C ILE A 33 -10.81 3.26 -1.19
N ASP A 34 -11.58 4.08 -1.90
CA ASP A 34 -11.90 3.82 -3.30
C ASP A 34 -10.78 4.27 -4.26
N LEU A 35 -10.90 3.91 -5.55
CA LEU A 35 -9.88 4.25 -6.54
C LEU A 35 -9.69 5.77 -6.73
N GLN A 36 -10.75 6.57 -6.59
CA GLN A 36 -10.68 8.03 -6.71
C GLN A 36 -9.94 8.63 -5.53
N GLU A 37 -10.28 8.20 -4.32
CA GLU A 37 -9.62 8.59 -3.08
C GLU A 37 -8.15 8.19 -3.09
N PHE A 38 -7.83 6.98 -3.56
CA PHE A 38 -6.45 6.51 -3.72
C PHE A 38 -5.66 7.40 -4.69
N LYS A 39 -6.22 7.71 -5.86
CA LYS A 39 -5.59 8.61 -6.85
C LYS A 39 -5.40 10.03 -6.29
N ALA A 40 -6.39 10.54 -5.56
CA ALA A 40 -6.34 11.84 -4.91
C ALA A 40 -5.25 11.88 -3.82
N ALA A 41 -5.16 10.85 -2.98
CA ALA A 41 -4.15 10.72 -1.94
C ALA A 41 -2.72 10.69 -2.51
N LEU A 42 -2.52 10.02 -3.65
CA LEU A 42 -1.25 9.99 -4.36
C LEU A 42 -0.98 11.28 -5.18
N ASN A 43 -1.95 12.19 -5.26
CA ASN A 43 -1.91 13.40 -6.08
C ASN A 43 -1.52 13.12 -7.55
N VAL A 44 -2.03 12.02 -8.10
CA VAL A 44 -1.82 11.60 -9.49
C VAL A 44 -3.12 11.75 -10.26
N LYS A 45 -3.12 12.58 -11.30
CA LYS A 45 -4.34 12.89 -12.04
C LYS A 45 -4.79 11.75 -12.95
N GLU A 46 -3.85 11.07 -13.60
CA GLU A 46 -4.07 9.86 -14.38
C GLU A 46 -2.76 9.09 -14.40
N SER A 47 -2.71 7.98 -13.67
CA SER A 47 -1.54 7.11 -13.66
C SER A 47 -2.02 5.69 -13.87
N PHE A 48 -1.64 5.10 -15.00
CA PHE A 48 -1.76 3.66 -15.25
C PHE A 48 -1.24 2.86 -14.05
N PHE A 49 -0.16 3.34 -13.43
CA PHE A 49 0.39 2.73 -12.23
C PHE A 49 -0.57 2.81 -11.05
N ALA A 50 -1.29 3.93 -10.83
CA ALA A 50 -2.19 4.04 -9.68
C ALA A 50 -3.30 2.99 -9.70
N GLU A 51 -3.85 2.68 -10.87
CA GLU A 51 -4.86 1.62 -11.02
C GLU A 51 -4.26 0.23 -10.73
N ARG A 52 -3.05 -0.02 -11.23
CA ARG A 52 -2.36 -1.29 -10.96
C ARG A 52 -1.96 -1.45 -9.49
N PHE A 53 -1.45 -0.40 -8.86
CA PHE A 53 -1.17 -0.38 -7.43
C PHE A 53 -2.44 -0.60 -6.62
N PHE A 54 -3.55 0.03 -7.02
CA PHE A 54 -4.85 -0.18 -6.39
C PHE A 54 -5.27 -1.64 -6.45
N THR A 55 -5.24 -2.27 -7.63
CA THR A 55 -5.59 -3.70 -7.78
C THR A 55 -4.65 -4.63 -7.00
N LEU A 56 -3.40 -4.24 -6.75
CA LEU A 56 -2.49 -5.04 -5.92
C LEU A 56 -2.76 -4.88 -4.43
N PHE A 57 -3.41 -3.79 -4.02
CA PHE A 57 -3.75 -3.51 -2.64
C PHE A 57 -5.13 -4.10 -2.31
N ASP A 58 -6.10 -3.95 -3.23
CA ASP A 58 -7.42 -4.60 -3.20
C ASP A 58 -7.27 -6.10 -3.51
N SER A 59 -6.97 -6.86 -2.47
CA SER A 59 -6.58 -8.26 -2.57
C SER A 59 -7.77 -9.19 -2.81
N ASP A 60 -8.95 -8.76 -2.35
CA ASP A 60 -10.20 -9.50 -2.50
C ASP A 60 -11.01 -9.08 -3.73
N GLY A 61 -10.61 -7.99 -4.40
CA GLY A 61 -11.26 -7.48 -5.61
C GLY A 61 -12.61 -6.82 -5.31
N SER A 62 -12.80 -6.30 -4.10
CA SER A 62 -14.00 -5.60 -3.65
C SER A 62 -14.21 -4.26 -4.38
N GLY A 63 -13.15 -3.70 -4.96
CA GLY A 63 -13.15 -2.37 -5.56
C GLY A 63 -12.86 -1.25 -4.55
N THR A 64 -12.54 -1.60 -3.30
CA THR A 64 -12.10 -0.69 -2.24
C THR A 64 -10.90 -1.30 -1.51
N ILE A 65 -10.16 -0.48 -0.75
CA ILE A 65 -9.01 -0.94 0.05
C ILE A 65 -9.34 -0.75 1.52
N THR A 66 -9.32 -1.84 2.28
CA THR A 66 -9.45 -1.79 3.73
C THR A 66 -8.12 -1.42 4.41
N LEU A 67 -8.17 -0.99 5.68
CA LEU A 67 -6.96 -0.71 6.46
C LEU A 67 -6.03 -1.94 6.54
N GLN A 68 -6.61 -3.14 6.65
CA GLN A 68 -5.86 -4.38 6.74
C GLN A 68 -5.07 -4.64 5.46
N GLU A 69 -5.72 -4.52 4.31
CA GLU A 69 -5.10 -4.68 3.00
C GLU A 69 -3.99 -3.67 2.74
N LEU A 70 -4.23 -2.40 3.10
CA LEU A 70 -3.21 -1.36 3.00
C LEU A 70 -1.97 -1.71 3.85
N LEU A 71 -2.18 -2.15 5.09
CA LEU A 71 -1.08 -2.51 6.00
C LEU A 71 -0.30 -3.72 5.48
N GLU A 72 -0.97 -4.75 4.96
CA GLU A 72 -0.33 -5.93 4.38
C GLU A 72 0.53 -5.56 3.17
N ALA A 73 -0.04 -4.79 2.23
CA ALA A 73 0.65 -4.34 1.03
C ALA A 73 1.87 -3.46 1.35
N LEU A 74 1.72 -2.48 2.25
CA LEU A 74 2.83 -1.61 2.67
C LEU A 74 3.89 -2.38 3.45
N THR A 75 3.50 -3.34 4.29
CA THR A 75 4.45 -4.19 5.01
C THR A 75 5.29 -4.99 4.04
N LEU A 76 4.69 -5.56 2.98
CA LEU A 76 5.41 -6.25 1.92
C LEU A 76 6.34 -5.30 1.15
N LEU A 77 5.91 -4.09 0.83
CA LEU A 77 6.75 -3.13 0.10
C LEU A 77 7.94 -2.62 0.92
N ILE A 78 7.75 -2.39 2.21
CA ILE A 78 8.78 -1.86 3.11
C ILE A 78 9.72 -2.97 3.56
N HIS A 79 9.17 -4.07 4.07
CA HIS A 79 9.89 -5.17 4.72
C HIS A 79 10.16 -6.39 3.83
N GLY A 80 9.51 -6.47 2.66
CA GLY A 80 9.75 -7.53 1.69
C GLY A 80 11.19 -7.57 1.24
N ASN A 81 11.67 -8.77 0.93
CA ASN A 81 13.02 -8.94 0.41
C ASN A 81 13.10 -8.37 -1.03
N PRO A 82 14.30 -8.14 -1.60
CA PRO A 82 14.42 -7.59 -2.96
C PRO A 82 13.65 -8.38 -4.03
N MET A 83 13.51 -9.70 -3.90
CA MET A 83 12.70 -10.52 -4.81
C MET A 83 11.20 -10.25 -4.66
N ASP A 84 10.71 -10.02 -3.43
CA ASP A 84 9.30 -9.70 -3.20
C ASP A 84 8.95 -8.35 -3.84
N LYS A 85 9.82 -7.36 -3.66
CA LYS A 85 9.68 -6.04 -4.28
C LYS A 85 9.75 -6.12 -5.81
N LEU A 86 10.67 -6.95 -6.33
CA LEU A 86 10.80 -7.16 -7.77
C LEU A 86 9.57 -7.86 -8.34
N LYS A 87 9.05 -8.89 -7.66
CA LYS A 87 7.82 -9.58 -8.06
C LYS A 87 6.62 -8.64 -8.06
N PHE A 88 6.50 -7.80 -7.03
CA PHE A 88 5.48 -6.76 -6.95
C PHE A 88 5.58 -5.81 -8.15
N LEU A 89 6.77 -5.32 -8.47
CA LEU A 89 6.97 -4.46 -9.65
C LEU A 89 6.61 -5.19 -10.94
N PHE A 90 6.97 -6.46 -11.11
CA PHE A 90 6.55 -7.24 -12.27
C PHE A 90 5.03 -7.34 -12.36
N GLN A 91 4.31 -7.57 -11.25
CA GLN A 91 2.84 -7.61 -11.25
C GLN A 91 2.20 -6.27 -11.64
N VAL A 92 2.85 -5.15 -11.35
CA VAL A 92 2.41 -3.83 -11.83
C VAL A 92 2.57 -3.70 -13.36
N TYR A 93 3.61 -4.33 -13.94
CA TYR A 93 3.94 -4.28 -15.37
C TYR A 93 3.33 -5.41 -16.20
N ASP A 94 2.83 -6.48 -15.58
CA ASP A 94 2.23 -7.62 -16.27
C ASP A 94 0.86 -7.20 -16.81
N VAL A 95 0.89 -6.66 -18.03
CA VAL A 95 -0.29 -6.27 -18.81
C VAL A 95 -0.60 -7.44 -19.73
N ASP A 96 -1.53 -8.30 -19.32
CA ASP A 96 -2.24 -9.15 -20.28
C ASP A 96 -2.99 -8.28 -21.31
#